data_AF-A0A3D5RV11-F1
#
_entry.id   AF-A0A3D5RV11-F1
#
_cell.length_a   1.000
_cell.length_b   1.000
_cell.length_c   1.000
_cell.angle_alpha   90.00
_cell.angle_beta   90.00
_cell.angle_gamma   90.00
#
_symmetry.space_group_name_H-M   'P 1'
#
loop_
_entity.id
_entity.type
_entity.pdbx_description
1 polymer ?
#
loop_
_entity_poly.entity_id
_entity_poly.type
_entity_poly.pdbx_seq_one_letter_code
_entity_poly.pdbx_strand_id
1 'polypeptide(L)'
;MHYELSYDQYKGSEDVYRLETHYLKEGKSTQKDAFTDYLLGQQLADKLDQIETIGQLIPYSRDRKGFFKNERNHNHLIQEIYYANKSTLKILSLELVHGEFETALSQPHSMLITESVAQKLFNKEWVNGTSIIGKELTSGERGLINNRFKITGILKETA
;
A
#
# COMPACT_ATOMS: atom_id res chain seq x y z
N MET A 1 -13.07 -26.06 5.61
CA MET A 1 -13.32 -24.61 5.60
C MET A 1 -12.28 -23.94 6.48
N HIS A 2 -11.14 -23.52 5.92
CA HIS A 2 -10.02 -22.87 6.62
C HIS A 2 -9.38 -21.81 5.70
N TYR A 3 -10.19 -21.04 4.97
CA TYR A 3 -9.69 -20.06 3.99
C TYR A 3 -9.60 -18.64 4.56
N GLU A 4 -10.14 -18.38 5.76
CA GLU A 4 -10.22 -17.02 6.30
C GLU A 4 -8.97 -16.60 7.08
N LEU A 5 -8.21 -17.55 7.66
CA LEU A 5 -7.02 -17.24 8.47
C LEU A 5 -5.72 -17.12 7.64
N SER A 6 -5.71 -17.56 6.38
CA SER A 6 -4.49 -17.50 5.55
C SER A 6 -4.17 -16.08 5.09
N TYR A 7 -5.16 -15.18 5.03
CA TYR A 7 -4.95 -13.79 4.61
C TYR A 7 -4.13 -12.98 5.61
N ASP A 8 -4.21 -13.33 6.91
CA ASP A 8 -3.49 -12.63 7.98
C ASP A 8 -2.16 -13.33 8.36
N GLN A 9 -1.79 -14.41 7.66
CA GLN A 9 -0.57 -15.16 7.94
C GLN A 9 0.51 -14.87 6.89
N TYR A 10 1.58 -14.22 7.32
CA TYR A 10 2.80 -14.03 6.54
C TYR A 10 4.02 -14.13 7.45
N LYS A 11 5.22 -14.22 6.87
CA LYS A 11 6.46 -14.31 7.64
C LYS A 11 6.63 -13.06 8.52
N GLY A 12 6.62 -13.23 9.84
CA GLY A 12 6.73 -12.14 10.81
C GLY A 12 5.40 -11.55 11.27
N SER A 13 4.26 -12.18 10.93
CA SER A 13 2.93 -11.70 11.31
C SER A 13 2.48 -12.09 12.72
N GLU A 14 3.30 -12.83 13.48
CA GLU A 14 2.94 -13.41 14.79
C GLU A 14 2.53 -12.34 15.82
N ASP A 15 3.17 -11.17 15.76
CA ASP A 15 2.94 -10.03 16.64
C ASP A 15 2.37 -8.82 15.89
N VAL A 16 1.73 -9.05 14.73
CA VAL A 16 1.10 -7.99 13.94
C VAL A 16 -0.41 -8.04 14.09
N TYR A 17 -0.97 -6.91 14.53
CA TYR A 17 -2.40 -6.77 14.78
C TYR A 17 -2.99 -5.63 13.95
N ARG A 18 -4.23 -5.81 13.48
CA ARG A 18 -5.03 -4.76 12.85
C ARG A 18 -5.96 -4.13 13.87
N LEU A 19 -6.00 -2.79 13.91
CA LEU A 19 -7.00 -2.05 14.68
C LEU A 19 -8.36 -2.11 13.96
N GLU A 20 -9.41 -2.47 14.70
CA GLU A 20 -10.78 -2.50 14.20
C GLU A 20 -11.69 -1.57 15.00
N THR A 21 -12.67 -0.98 14.35
CA THR A 21 -13.70 -0.16 15.01
C THR A 21 -14.98 -0.97 15.14
N HIS A 22 -15.46 -1.17 16.38
CA HIS A 22 -16.70 -1.89 16.67
C HIS A 22 -17.75 -0.88 17.15
N TYR A 23 -18.82 -0.71 16.38
CA TYR A 23 -19.93 0.15 16.76
C TYR A 23 -20.90 -0.63 17.65
N LEU A 24 -21.18 -0.08 18.84
CA LEU A 24 -22.06 -0.70 19.81
C LEU A 24 -23.41 0.03 19.87
N LYS A 25 -24.50 -0.74 19.87
CA LYS A 25 -25.84 -0.26 20.24
C LYS A 25 -26.36 -1.12 21.38
N GLU A 26 -26.75 -0.47 22.49
CA GLU A 26 -27.23 -1.16 23.70
C GLU A 26 -26.25 -2.25 24.22
N GLY A 27 -24.95 -1.97 24.14
CA GLY A 27 -23.89 -2.89 24.56
C GLY A 27 -23.63 -4.08 23.61
N LYS A 28 -24.32 -4.16 22.47
CA LYS A 28 -24.11 -5.19 21.44
C LYS A 28 -23.44 -4.60 20.21
N SER A 29 -22.45 -5.30 19.67
CA SER A 29 -21.80 -4.93 18.41
C SER A 29 -22.81 -5.00 17.26
N THR A 30 -23.06 -3.85 16.63
CA THR A 30 -23.95 -3.74 15.46
C THR A 30 -23.20 -3.65 14.15
N GLN A 31 -21.95 -3.20 14.17
CA GLN A 31 -21.10 -3.08 12.98
C GLN A 31 -19.63 -3.21 13.37
N LYS A 32 -18.84 -3.86 12.52
CA LYS A 32 -17.38 -3.91 12.60
C LYS A 32 -16.81 -3.28 11.35
N ASP A 33 -15.77 -2.47 11.52
CA ASP A 33 -15.09 -1.80 10.42
C ASP A 33 -13.57 -1.99 10.56
N ALA A 34 -12.91 -2.18 9.41
CA ALA A 34 -11.46 -2.21 9.32
C ALA A 34 -10.85 -0.80 9.30
N PHE A 35 -11.68 0.24 9.08
CA PHE A 35 -11.26 1.63 9.23
C PHE A 35 -11.28 2.05 10.70
N THR A 36 -10.23 2.75 11.10
CA THR A 36 -10.09 3.38 12.41
C THR A 36 -9.65 4.83 12.26
N ASP A 37 -9.75 5.61 13.33
CA ASP A 37 -9.28 7.00 13.34
C ASP A 37 -7.78 7.05 13.02
N TYR A 38 -7.41 7.94 12.10
CA TYR A 38 -6.04 8.12 11.62
C TYR A 38 -5.04 8.32 12.77
N LEU A 39 -5.43 9.04 13.83
CA LEU A 39 -4.55 9.35 14.95
C LEU A 39 -4.52 8.26 16.03
N LEU A 40 -5.47 7.31 16.02
CA LEU A 40 -5.61 6.33 17.10
C LEU A 40 -4.35 5.47 17.25
N GLY A 41 -3.77 5.02 16.13
CA GLY A 41 -2.56 4.21 16.15
C GLY A 41 -1.40 4.92 16.86
N GLN A 42 -1.18 6.20 16.55
CA GLN A 42 -0.14 7.00 17.21
C GLN A 42 -0.46 7.23 18.70
N GLN A 43 -1.71 7.55 19.03
CA GLN A 43 -2.13 7.75 20.42
C GLN A 43 -1.98 6.49 21.28
N LEU A 44 -2.15 5.30 20.69
CA LEU A 44 -1.91 4.03 21.37
C LEU A 44 -0.43 3.81 21.58
N ALA A 45 0.42 4.04 20.56
CA ALA A 45 1.86 3.93 20.68
C ALA A 45 2.44 4.87 21.75
N ASP A 46 1.88 6.08 21.89
CA ASP A 46 2.31 7.04 22.93
C ASP A 46 1.93 6.62 24.36
N LYS A 47 1.00 5.66 24.52
CA LYS A 47 0.47 5.22 25.82
C LYS A 47 0.85 3.78 26.19
N LEU A 48 1.28 2.98 25.22
CA LEU A 48 1.55 1.55 25.37
C LEU A 48 2.94 1.25 24.86
N ASP A 49 3.89 1.12 25.79
CA ASP A 49 5.30 0.86 25.49
C ASP A 49 5.54 -0.48 24.74
N GLN A 50 4.55 -1.38 24.73
CA GLN A 50 4.64 -2.66 24.01
C GLN A 50 4.46 -2.52 22.49
N ILE A 51 4.01 -1.35 22.01
CA ILE A 51 3.82 -1.12 20.57
C ILE A 51 5.15 -0.69 19.98
N GLU A 52 5.79 -1.60 19.24
CA GLU A 52 7.10 -1.32 18.62
C GLU A 52 7.00 -0.40 17.39
N THR A 53 5.93 -0.53 16.62
CA THR A 53 5.77 0.21 15.36
C THR A 53 4.31 0.25 14.93
N ILE A 54 3.91 1.35 14.29
CA ILE A 54 2.58 1.52 13.70
C ILE A 54 2.70 1.69 12.20
N GLY A 55 1.95 0.86 11.47
CA GLY A 55 1.75 0.98 10.02
C GLY A 55 0.41 1.64 9.72
N GLN A 56 0.33 2.29 8.57
CA GLN A 56 -0.93 2.81 8.04
C GLN A 56 -1.10 2.36 6.60
N LEU A 57 -2.29 1.86 6.29
CA LEU A 57 -2.74 1.55 4.94
C LEU A 57 -4.09 2.22 4.72
N ILE A 58 -4.14 3.13 3.75
CA ILE A 58 -5.36 3.85 3.40
C ILE A 58 -5.65 3.57 1.94
N PRO A 59 -6.79 2.95 1.61
CA PRO A 59 -7.23 2.78 0.24
C PRO A 59 -7.15 4.08 -0.56
N TYR A 60 -6.53 4.03 -1.74
CA TYR A 60 -6.43 5.17 -2.66
C TYR A 60 -7.81 5.70 -3.08
N SER A 61 -8.78 4.79 -3.18
CA SER A 61 -10.17 5.04 -3.53
C SER A 61 -11.07 3.99 -2.88
N ARG A 62 -12.39 4.18 -2.95
CA ARG A 62 -13.38 3.29 -2.32
C ARG A 62 -13.23 1.83 -2.72
N ASP A 63 -12.90 1.55 -3.98
CA ASP A 63 -12.72 0.20 -4.50
C ASP A 63 -11.24 -0.19 -4.67
N ARG A 64 -10.32 0.62 -4.14
CA ARG A 64 -8.86 0.44 -4.24
C ARG A 64 -8.32 0.47 -5.67
N LYS A 65 -9.06 1.10 -6.59
CA LYS A 65 -8.68 1.19 -8.01
C LYS A 65 -8.43 2.64 -8.40
N GLY A 66 -7.52 2.82 -9.35
CA GLY A 66 -7.17 4.12 -9.90
C GLY A 66 -6.71 3.99 -11.33
N PHE A 67 -7.02 4.98 -12.15
CA PHE A 67 -6.45 5.08 -13.48
C PHE A 67 -5.11 5.80 -13.41
N PHE A 68 -4.09 5.26 -14.07
CA PHE A 68 -2.76 5.87 -14.16
C PHE A 68 -2.28 5.89 -15.61
N LYS A 69 -1.65 7.00 -15.97
CA LYS A 69 -1.05 7.22 -17.29
C LYS A 69 0.46 7.21 -17.19
N ASN A 70 1.11 6.43 -18.04
CA ASN A 70 2.55 6.53 -18.25
C ASN A 70 2.87 7.64 -19.28
N GLU A 71 4.15 7.83 -19.57
CA GLU A 71 4.66 8.80 -20.56
C GLU A 71 4.06 8.63 -21.96
N ARG A 72 3.53 7.45 -22.29
CA ARG A 72 2.86 7.15 -23.58
C ARG A 72 1.40 7.60 -23.58
N ASN A 73 0.93 8.22 -22.51
CA ASN A 73 -0.43 8.71 -22.31
C ASN A 73 -1.51 7.61 -22.40
N HIS A 74 -1.14 6.36 -22.19
CA HIS A 74 -2.08 5.24 -22.10
C HIS A 74 -2.67 5.17 -20.70
N ASN A 75 -4.00 5.12 -20.61
CA ASN A 75 -4.68 5.05 -19.33
C ASN A 75 -4.85 3.59 -18.89
N HIS A 76 -4.28 3.23 -17.75
CA HIS A 76 -4.31 1.87 -17.22
C HIS A 76 -5.05 1.85 -15.89
N LEU A 77 -6.03 0.96 -15.77
CA LEU A 77 -6.67 0.68 -14.49
C LEU A 77 -5.72 -0.16 -13.64
N ILE A 78 -5.28 0.38 -12.51
CA ILE A 78 -4.52 -0.32 -11.48
C ILE A 78 -5.47 -0.64 -10.32
N GLN A 79 -5.24 -1.78 -9.68
CA GLN A 79 -6.04 -2.30 -8.57
C GLN A 79 -5.15 -2.44 -7.34
N GLU A 80 -5.77 -2.54 -6.16
CA GLU A 80 -5.07 -2.71 -4.88
C GLU A 80 -4.06 -1.58 -4.60
N ILE A 81 -4.53 -0.33 -4.76
CA ILE A 81 -3.73 0.88 -4.55
C ILE A 81 -3.98 1.44 -3.15
N TYR A 82 -2.90 1.72 -2.43
CA TYR A 82 -2.94 2.22 -1.06
C TYR A 82 -1.96 3.37 -0.88
N TYR A 83 -2.35 4.36 -0.09
CA TYR A 83 -1.40 5.21 0.60
C TYR A 83 -0.83 4.44 1.79
N ALA A 84 0.48 4.50 1.95
CA ALA A 84 1.20 3.84 3.02
C ALA A 84 2.37 4.70 3.49
N ASN A 85 2.93 4.34 4.63
CA ASN A 85 4.19 4.87 5.13
C ASN A 85 5.27 3.77 5.11
N LYS A 86 6.53 4.16 5.37
CA LYS A 86 7.67 3.24 5.38
C LYS A 86 7.50 2.11 6.41
N SER A 87 6.93 2.38 7.58
CA SER A 87 6.74 1.35 8.62
C SER A 87 5.80 0.24 8.19
N THR A 88 4.78 0.53 7.37
CA THR A 88 3.91 -0.50 6.76
C THR A 88 4.70 -1.52 5.96
N LEU A 89 5.72 -1.10 5.21
CA LEU A 89 6.54 -2.02 4.41
C LEU A 89 7.30 -3.01 5.32
N LYS A 90 7.80 -2.53 6.47
CA LYS A 90 8.51 -3.35 7.45
C LYS A 90 7.56 -4.33 8.13
N ILE A 91 6.40 -3.84 8.56
CA ILE A 91 5.39 -4.64 9.25
C ILE A 91 4.92 -5.78 8.35
N LEU A 92 4.67 -5.51 7.07
CA LEU A 92 4.21 -6.50 6.09
C LEU A 92 5.35 -7.31 5.45
N SER A 93 6.59 -7.17 5.93
CA SER A 93 7.76 -7.87 5.38
C SER A 93 7.90 -7.74 3.85
N LEU A 94 7.57 -6.57 3.29
CA LEU A 94 7.60 -6.36 1.84
C LEU A 94 9.04 -6.18 1.33
N GLU A 95 9.40 -6.96 0.32
CA GLU A 95 10.72 -6.94 -0.31
C GLU A 95 10.72 -6.06 -1.57
N LEU A 96 11.83 -5.36 -1.83
CA LEU A 96 12.05 -4.60 -3.06
C LEU A 96 12.98 -5.38 -4.00
N VAL A 97 12.59 -5.48 -5.27
CA VAL A 97 13.46 -5.94 -6.37
C VAL A 97 14.36 -4.80 -6.84
N HIS A 98 13.84 -3.57 -6.83
CA HIS A 98 14.58 -2.36 -7.17
C HIS A 98 14.22 -1.21 -6.23
N GLY A 99 15.19 -0.34 -5.96
CA GLY A 99 15.05 0.80 -5.06
C GLY A 99 15.61 0.52 -3.66
N GLU A 100 15.69 1.56 -2.84
CA GLU A 100 16.27 1.51 -1.51
C GLU A 100 15.18 1.56 -0.44
N PHE A 101 15.06 0.50 0.36
CA PHE A 101 14.06 0.41 1.43
C PHE A 101 14.13 1.60 2.39
N GLU A 102 15.35 2.09 2.67
CA GLU A 102 15.56 3.20 3.58
C GLU A 102 14.91 4.51 3.11
N THR A 103 14.78 4.70 1.80
CA THR A 103 14.22 5.90 1.18
C THR A 103 12.82 5.68 0.60
N ALA A 104 12.31 4.45 0.67
CA ALA A 104 10.99 4.09 0.16
C ALA A 104 9.89 4.92 0.85
N LEU A 105 9.03 5.53 0.04
CA LEU A 105 7.91 6.39 0.49
C LEU A 105 8.33 7.58 1.38
N SER A 106 9.62 7.98 1.36
CA SER A 106 10.13 9.10 2.15
C SER A 106 9.87 10.47 1.53
N GLN A 107 9.59 10.51 0.22
CA GLN A 107 9.35 11.74 -0.53
C GLN A 107 7.86 11.86 -0.88
N PRO A 108 7.28 13.07 -0.82
CA PRO A 108 5.94 13.29 -1.35
C PRO A 108 5.93 12.92 -2.84
N HIS A 109 4.78 12.47 -3.34
CA HIS A 109 4.59 12.14 -4.76
C HIS A 109 5.57 11.05 -5.25
N SER A 110 6.02 10.18 -4.34
CA SER A 110 6.72 8.94 -4.67
C SER A 110 5.75 7.77 -4.63
N MET A 111 6.05 6.71 -5.37
CA MET A 111 5.31 5.46 -5.31
C MET A 111 6.21 4.26 -5.47
N LEU A 112 5.74 3.14 -4.93
CA LEU A 112 6.24 1.81 -5.20
C LEU A 112 5.20 1.07 -6.04
N ILE A 113 5.65 0.20 -6.93
CA ILE A 113 4.77 -0.64 -7.76
C ILE A 113 5.23 -2.09 -7.69
N THR A 114 4.33 -3.06 -7.85
CA THR A 114 4.71 -4.48 -7.96
C THR A 114 5.33 -4.78 -9.33
N GLU A 115 6.03 -5.92 -9.43
CA GLU A 115 6.54 -6.45 -10.71
C GLU A 115 5.43 -6.58 -11.75
N SER A 116 4.25 -7.08 -11.36
CA SER A 116 3.09 -7.21 -12.24
C SER A 116 2.58 -5.86 -12.76
N VAL A 117 2.57 -4.81 -11.93
CA VAL A 117 2.21 -3.45 -12.35
C VAL A 117 3.29 -2.85 -13.26
N ALA A 118 4.57 -3.07 -12.96
CA ALA A 118 5.69 -2.65 -13.80
C ALA A 118 5.58 -3.27 -15.21
N GLN A 119 5.34 -4.57 -15.30
CA GLN A 119 5.13 -5.27 -16.56
C GLN A 119 3.90 -4.74 -17.31
N LYS A 120 2.78 -4.48 -16.60
CA LYS A 120 1.56 -3.95 -17.22
C LYS A 120 1.75 -2.56 -17.82
N LEU A 121 2.47 -1.68 -17.13
CA LEU A 121 2.63 -0.27 -17.52
C LEU A 121 3.81 -0.02 -18.46
N PHE A 122 4.86 -0.85 -18.38
CA PHE A 122 6.13 -0.65 -19.05
C PHE A 122 6.65 -1.98 -19.66
N ASN A 123 5.78 -2.76 -20.29
CA ASN A 123 6.11 -4.09 -20.80
C ASN A 123 7.38 -4.11 -21.68
N LYS A 124 7.58 -3.10 -22.53
CA LYS A 124 8.76 -3.03 -23.39
C LYS A 124 10.04 -2.86 -22.57
N GLU A 125 10.03 -1.91 -21.63
CA GLU A 125 11.15 -1.63 -20.75
C GLU A 125 11.43 -2.83 -19.83
N TRP A 126 10.38 -3.45 -19.27
CA TRP A 126 10.45 -4.64 -18.45
C TRP A 126 11.09 -5.84 -19.18
N VAL A 127 10.59 -6.18 -20.37
CA VAL A 127 11.13 -7.29 -21.18
C VAL A 127 12.58 -7.05 -21.62
N ASN A 128 12.94 -5.79 -21.88
CA ASN A 128 14.30 -5.43 -22.29
C ASN A 128 15.25 -5.19 -21.11
N GLY A 129 14.80 -5.34 -19.86
CA GLY A 129 15.60 -5.07 -18.66
C GLY A 129 16.00 -3.60 -18.48
N THR A 130 15.27 -2.68 -19.10
CA THR A 130 15.48 -1.23 -18.93
C THR A 130 14.81 -0.75 -17.65
N SER A 131 15.57 -0.05 -16.81
CA SER A 131 15.05 0.49 -15.55
C SER A 131 13.90 1.48 -15.77
N ILE A 132 12.86 1.34 -14.96
CA ILE A 132 11.70 2.25 -14.90
C ILE A 132 11.73 3.12 -13.64
N ILE A 133 12.77 2.99 -12.81
CA ILE A 133 12.96 3.83 -11.62
C ILE A 133 13.15 5.27 -12.08
N GLY A 134 12.42 6.18 -11.44
CA GLY A 134 12.40 7.59 -11.75
C GLY A 134 11.43 8.01 -12.84
N LYS A 135 10.79 7.07 -13.54
CA LYS A 135 9.68 7.38 -14.43
C LYS A 135 8.46 7.85 -13.64
N GLU A 136 7.62 8.65 -14.28
CA GLU A 136 6.42 9.21 -13.66
C GLU A 136 5.15 8.53 -14.16
N LEU A 137 4.18 8.41 -13.27
CA LEU A 137 2.80 8.08 -13.58
C LEU A 137 1.92 9.27 -13.21
N THR A 138 1.02 9.63 -14.12
CA THR A 138 0.00 10.65 -13.85
C THR A 138 -1.31 9.98 -13.47
N SER A 139 -1.84 10.28 -12.30
CA SER A 139 -3.13 9.76 -11.85
C SER A 139 -4.29 10.39 -12.63
N GLY A 140 -5.27 9.56 -12.95
CA GLY A 140 -6.50 9.89 -13.65
C GLY A 140 -7.73 9.73 -12.76
N GLU A 141 -8.82 9.24 -13.34
CA GLU A 141 -10.08 9.02 -12.63
C GLU A 141 -9.95 8.02 -11.46
N ARG A 142 -10.91 8.10 -10.53
CA ARG A 142 -10.97 7.31 -9.28
C ARG A 142 -9.86 7.64 -8.27
N GLY A 143 -9.42 8.89 -8.21
CA GLY A 143 -8.53 9.40 -7.17
C GLY A 143 -8.15 10.86 -7.39
N LEU A 144 -6.93 11.24 -6.96
CA LEU A 144 -6.41 12.59 -7.18
C LEU A 144 -6.13 12.79 -8.68
N ILE A 145 -6.94 13.54 -9.40
CA ILE A 145 -6.77 13.71 -10.85
C ILE A 145 -5.55 14.60 -11.14
N ASN A 146 -4.78 14.27 -12.18
CA ASN A 146 -3.62 15.04 -12.68
C ASN A 146 -2.46 15.22 -11.68
N ASN A 147 -2.29 14.30 -10.73
CA ASN A 147 -1.12 14.28 -9.86
C ASN A 147 -0.03 13.39 -10.47
N ARG A 148 1.22 13.82 -10.40
CA ARG A 148 2.38 13.06 -10.89
C ARG A 148 3.05 12.36 -9.73
N PHE A 149 3.29 11.07 -9.89
CA PHE A 149 3.98 10.22 -8.94
C PHE A 149 5.22 9.61 -9.59
N LYS A 150 6.38 9.74 -8.93
CA LYS A 150 7.64 9.16 -9.38
C LYS A 150 7.77 7.73 -8.84
N ILE A 151 8.08 6.78 -9.71
CA ILE A 151 8.38 5.40 -9.32
C ILE A 151 9.75 5.39 -8.64
N THR A 152 9.79 5.01 -7.36
CA THR A 152 11.02 4.99 -6.55
C THR A 152 11.48 3.59 -6.18
N GLY A 153 10.63 2.59 -6.39
CA GLY A 153 10.97 1.19 -6.16
C GLY A 153 9.97 0.24 -6.80
N ILE A 154 10.42 -1.00 -6.95
CA ILE A 154 9.62 -2.12 -7.44
C ILE A 154 9.56 -3.16 -6.34
N LEU A 155 8.35 -3.45 -5.86
CA LEU A 155 8.09 -4.49 -4.87
C LEU A 155 8.10 -5.86 -5.54
N LYS A 156 8.71 -6.83 -4.87
CA LYS A 156 8.64 -8.24 -5.24
C LYS A 156 7.21 -8.74 -5.07
N GLU A 157 6.74 -9.56 -6.00
CA GLU A 157 5.41 -10.15 -5.88
C GLU A 157 5.37 -11.10 -4.68
N THR A 158 4.34 -10.96 -3.85
CA THR A 158 4.08 -11.87 -2.72
C THR A 158 3.26 -13.06 -3.22
N ALA A 159 3.70 -14.28 -2.88
CA ALA A 159 3.07 -15.53 -3.30
C ALA A 159 1.70 -15.77 -2.63
#